data_AF-A0A1A3CUL4-F1
#
_entry.id   AF-A0A1A3CUL4-F1
#
_cell.length_a   1.000
_cell.length_b   1.000
_cell.length_c   1.000
_cell.angle_alpha   90.00
_cell.angle_beta   90.00
_cell.angle_gamma   90.00
#
_symmetry.space_group_name_H-M   'P 1'
#
loop_
_entity.id
_entity.type
_entity.pdbx_description
1 polymer ?
#
loop_
_entity_poly.entity_id
_entity_poly.type
_entity_poly.pdbx_seq_one_letter_code
_entity_poly.pdbx_strand_id
1 'polypeptide(L)'
;MTKPVSLDVTGREVTITHPDKVVFPDHGATKLDLVRYYLSVADGALRGVSGRPMILKRFVKGITEEAVFQKRAPAKRPDWVDVATLRYASGTSADEAVIHDAAGLAWVINLGCVDLNPHPVLAEDLDHPDELRVDLDPMPGVSWRRIVDVALVARGVLEDYGLTPWPKTSGSRGFHIYARIAPHWPFTKVRLAAQTVAREVERRAPELATSRWWKEEREGVFVDFNQNAKDRTVASAYSVRATPDARVSTPLRWDEVADCNPGEFTIDTVPDRFAEIGDPWEGMDDATGGLDALLALAEEMGPPERAPKGAGKSADGRRQSVMPLIEVARTKTKDEAMTALDTWRQRHPAAAERLKPADVLVDGMRGPSSIWYRIRINLQHVPVDERPPQEELIADYSPWRGYTPKPRPRN
;
A
#
# COMPACT_ATOMS: atom_id res chain seq x y z
N MET A 1 18.72 -18.42 23.61
CA MET A 1 18.51 -17.19 22.82
C MET A 1 19.84 -16.49 22.70
N THR A 2 20.19 -16.05 21.50
CA THR A 2 21.42 -15.29 21.23
C THR A 2 21.40 -13.98 22.01
N LYS A 3 22.56 -13.57 22.52
CA LYS A 3 22.69 -12.31 23.25
C LYS A 3 22.34 -11.13 22.32
N PRO A 4 21.80 -10.02 22.86
CA PRO A 4 21.66 -8.79 22.10
C PRO A 4 23.00 -8.34 21.51
N VAL A 5 22.95 -7.70 20.34
CA VAL A 5 24.13 -7.13 19.66
C VAL A 5 24.01 -5.60 19.69
N SER A 6 25.02 -4.91 20.19
CA SER A 6 25.12 -3.46 20.08
C SER A 6 25.79 -3.10 18.76
N LEU A 7 25.19 -2.17 18.02
CA LEU A 7 25.76 -1.56 16.82
C LEU A 7 26.03 -0.09 17.10
N ASP A 8 27.21 0.41 16.73
CA ASP A 8 27.43 1.85 16.63
C ASP A 8 26.96 2.32 15.25
N VAL A 9 25.89 3.11 15.25
CA VAL A 9 25.28 3.67 14.04
C VAL A 9 25.43 5.18 14.11
N THR A 10 26.38 5.71 13.34
CA THR A 10 26.66 7.17 13.27
C THR A 10 26.92 7.82 14.65
N GLY A 11 27.63 7.12 15.55
CA GLY A 11 27.96 7.61 16.90
C GLY A 11 26.87 7.35 17.95
N ARG A 12 25.81 6.61 17.59
CA ARG A 12 24.75 6.17 18.51
C ARG A 12 24.79 4.66 18.69
N GLU A 13 24.83 4.19 19.93
CA GLU A 13 24.69 2.77 20.22
C GLU A 13 23.22 2.33 20.09
N VAL A 14 22.95 1.38 19.19
CA VAL A 14 21.64 0.75 18.99
C VAL A 14 21.72 -0.74 19.34
N THR A 15 21.00 -1.15 20.39
CA THR A 15 20.95 -2.57 20.81
C THR A 15 19.90 -3.36 20.04
N ILE A 16 20.34 -4.29 19.20
CA ILE A 16 19.48 -5.22 18.45
C ILE A 16 19.17 -6.44 19.30
N THR A 17 17.88 -6.66 19.57
CA THR A 17 17.42 -7.77 20.41
C THR A 17 16.93 -8.93 19.56
N HIS A 18 17.22 -10.17 19.98
CA HIS A 18 16.92 -11.38 19.21
C HIS A 18 17.45 -11.28 17.76
N PRO A 19 18.75 -11.02 17.57
CA PRO A 19 19.35 -10.77 16.25
C PRO A 19 19.11 -11.93 15.27
N ASP A 20 19.27 -13.18 15.75
CA ASP A 20 19.15 -14.40 14.93
C ASP A 20 17.71 -14.83 14.69
N LYS A 21 16.73 -14.01 15.09
CA LYS A 21 15.33 -14.33 14.82
C LYS A 21 15.09 -14.31 13.32
N VAL A 22 14.74 -15.46 12.75
CA VAL A 22 14.32 -15.58 11.35
C VAL A 22 13.03 -14.77 11.14
N VAL A 23 13.10 -13.80 10.24
CA VAL A 23 11.95 -12.95 9.83
C VAL A 23 11.30 -13.51 8.57
N PHE A 24 12.12 -14.06 7.66
CA PHE A 24 11.72 -14.66 6.39
C PHE A 24 12.08 -16.15 6.39
N PRO A 25 11.16 -17.06 6.75
CA PRO A 25 11.49 -18.49 6.86
C PRO A 25 12.01 -19.13 5.57
N ASP A 26 11.39 -18.83 4.43
CA ASP A 26 11.74 -19.43 3.14
C ASP A 26 13.09 -18.92 2.60
N HIS A 27 13.40 -17.64 2.87
CA HIS A 27 14.67 -17.01 2.50
C HIS A 27 15.79 -17.26 3.53
N GLY A 28 15.44 -17.44 4.80
CA GLY A 28 16.37 -17.55 5.93
C GLY A 28 16.81 -16.23 6.56
N ALA A 29 16.45 -15.06 6.01
CA ALA A 29 16.91 -13.76 6.51
C ALA A 29 16.46 -13.50 7.95
N THR A 30 17.42 -13.09 8.79
CA THR A 30 17.20 -12.78 10.21
C THR A 30 16.89 -11.31 10.44
N LYS A 31 16.51 -10.96 11.69
CA LYS A 31 16.35 -9.57 12.09
C LYS A 31 17.63 -8.77 11.90
N LEU A 32 18.79 -9.34 12.25
CA LEU A 32 20.06 -8.63 12.12
C LEU A 32 20.42 -8.38 10.65
N ASP A 33 20.10 -9.33 9.75
CA ASP A 33 20.30 -9.14 8.31
C ASP A 33 19.43 -8.01 7.78
N LEU A 34 18.16 -7.95 8.21
CA LEU A 34 17.26 -6.85 7.87
C LEU A 34 17.76 -5.49 8.38
N VAL A 35 18.30 -5.42 9.59
CA VAL A 35 18.92 -4.20 10.12
C VAL A 35 20.12 -3.80 9.25
N ARG A 36 21.01 -4.74 8.93
CA ARG A 36 22.20 -4.48 8.10
C ARG A 36 21.84 -4.01 6.69
N TYR A 37 20.82 -4.61 6.09
CA TYR A 37 20.28 -4.15 4.80
C TYR A 37 19.86 -2.67 4.86
N TYR A 38 19.04 -2.27 5.85
CA TYR A 38 18.60 -0.88 5.92
C TYR A 38 19.74 0.10 6.22
N LEU A 39 20.78 -0.36 6.94
CA LEU A 39 21.98 0.43 7.14
C LEU A 39 22.82 0.59 5.86
N SER A 40 22.87 -0.43 4.98
CA SER A 40 23.63 -0.34 3.73
C SER A 40 22.97 0.55 2.67
N VAL A 41 21.65 0.76 2.76
CA VAL A 41 20.90 1.67 1.88
C VAL A 41 20.37 2.90 2.61
N ALA A 42 20.95 3.24 3.77
CA ALA A 42 20.40 4.23 4.69
C ALA A 42 20.16 5.59 4.03
N ASP A 43 21.10 6.08 3.23
CA ASP A 43 20.99 7.39 2.58
C ASP A 43 19.76 7.49 1.67
N GLY A 44 19.51 6.45 0.87
CA GLY A 44 18.33 6.38 0.00
C GLY A 44 17.04 6.10 0.77
N ALA A 45 17.06 5.20 1.75
CA ALA A 45 15.90 4.90 2.58
C ALA A 45 15.43 6.14 3.36
N LEU A 46 16.38 6.94 3.88
CA LEU A 46 16.11 8.16 4.65
C LEU A 46 15.47 9.26 3.80
N ARG A 47 15.80 9.41 2.51
CA ARG A 47 15.08 10.36 1.62
C ARG A 47 13.58 10.11 1.60
N GLY A 48 13.18 8.84 1.70
CA GLY A 48 11.76 8.46 1.70
C GLY A 48 11.05 8.59 3.04
N VAL A 49 11.77 8.69 4.18
CA VAL A 49 11.15 8.58 5.53
C VAL A 49 11.59 9.62 6.55
N SER A 50 12.71 10.29 6.34
CA SER A 50 13.27 11.24 7.32
C SER A 50 12.30 12.39 7.58
N GLY A 51 12.07 12.70 8.86
CA GLY A 51 11.13 13.75 9.27
C GLY A 51 9.65 13.41 9.06
N ARG A 52 9.31 12.22 8.57
CA ARG A 52 7.92 11.82 8.31
C ARG A 52 7.35 11.01 9.48
N PRO A 53 6.13 11.29 9.96
CA PRO A 53 5.44 10.37 10.86
C PRO A 53 5.13 9.06 10.16
N MET A 54 5.30 7.95 10.88
CA MET A 54 5.16 6.61 10.33
C MET A 54 4.23 5.70 11.14
N ILE A 55 3.44 4.91 10.40
CA ILE A 55 2.74 3.75 10.98
C ILE A 55 3.72 2.59 11.07
N LEU A 56 3.92 2.05 12.26
CA LEU A 56 4.78 0.88 12.48
C LEU A 56 4.01 -0.40 12.16
N LYS A 57 4.34 -1.06 11.04
CA LYS A 57 3.78 -2.36 10.66
C LYS A 57 4.73 -3.47 11.07
N ARG A 58 4.43 -4.12 12.19
CA ARG A 58 5.37 -4.97 12.93
C ARG A 58 5.08 -6.45 12.74
N PHE A 59 6.05 -7.18 12.19
CA PHE A 59 6.06 -8.63 12.03
C PHE A 59 6.79 -9.27 13.21
N VAL A 60 6.25 -9.07 14.42
CA VAL A 60 6.92 -9.47 15.67
C VAL A 60 7.22 -10.97 15.71
N LYS A 61 6.46 -11.79 14.97
CA LYS A 61 6.63 -13.24 14.88
C LYS A 61 7.20 -13.73 13.53
N GLY A 62 7.64 -12.83 12.65
CA GLY A 62 8.02 -13.16 11.26
C GLY A 62 6.87 -12.90 10.27
N ILE A 63 7.16 -13.02 8.98
CA ILE A 63 6.22 -12.64 7.90
C ILE A 63 5.08 -13.63 7.64
N THR A 64 5.17 -14.84 8.19
CA THR A 64 4.13 -15.89 8.07
C THR A 64 2.95 -15.65 9.01
N GLU A 65 3.07 -14.70 9.93
CA GLU A 65 2.06 -14.32 10.90
C GLU A 65 1.50 -12.92 10.58
N GLU A 66 0.27 -12.66 11.00
CA GLU A 66 -0.38 -11.36 10.80
C GLU A 66 0.41 -10.23 11.48
N ALA A 67 0.58 -9.12 10.75
CA ALA A 67 1.30 -7.96 11.23
C ALA A 67 0.48 -7.16 12.26
N VAL A 68 1.18 -6.55 13.22
CA VAL A 68 0.60 -5.58 14.14
C VAL A 68 0.78 -4.17 13.58
N PHE A 69 -0.32 -3.49 13.30
CA PHE A 69 -0.31 -2.08 12.89
C PHE A 69 -0.36 -1.18 14.12
N GLN A 70 0.75 -0.52 14.41
CA GLN A 70 0.90 0.35 15.56
C GLN A 70 1.11 1.79 15.09
N LYS A 71 0.06 2.62 15.23
CA LYS A 71 0.14 4.05 14.92
C LYS A 71 0.89 4.83 16.00
N ARG A 72 0.53 4.59 17.27
CA ARG A 72 1.16 5.27 18.41
C ARG A 72 2.57 4.72 18.68
N ALA A 73 3.57 5.57 18.69
CA ALA A 73 4.95 5.22 19.04
C ALA A 73 5.00 4.56 20.43
N PRO A 74 5.94 3.62 20.68
CA PRO A 74 6.14 3.07 22.02
C PRO A 74 6.42 4.16 23.06
N ALA A 75 5.77 4.07 24.22
CA ALA A 75 5.99 5.02 25.32
C ALA A 75 7.46 5.01 25.79
N LYS A 76 8.06 3.82 25.88
CA LYS A 76 9.49 3.64 26.08
C LYS A 76 10.18 3.58 24.71
N ARG A 77 10.79 4.69 24.32
CA ARG A 77 11.61 4.85 23.11
C ARG A 77 12.89 5.63 23.45
N PRO A 78 13.94 5.55 22.63
CA PRO A 78 15.09 6.44 22.76
C PRO A 78 14.65 7.91 22.66
N ASP A 79 15.37 8.78 23.36
CA ASP A 79 15.12 10.23 23.39
C ASP A 79 15.28 10.90 22.02
N TRP A 80 16.12 10.34 21.17
CA TRP A 80 16.36 10.78 19.79
C TRP A 80 15.33 10.29 18.77
N VAL A 81 14.29 9.56 19.20
CA VAL A 81 13.13 9.25 18.35
C VAL A 81 11.99 10.22 18.65
N ASP A 82 11.76 11.12 17.71
CA ASP A 82 10.70 12.11 17.79
C ASP A 82 9.32 11.52 17.52
N VAL A 83 8.29 12.31 17.83
CA VAL A 83 6.90 11.96 17.54
C VAL A 83 6.13 13.16 17.00
N ALA A 84 5.21 12.92 16.08
CA ALA A 84 4.25 13.91 15.61
C ALA A 84 2.82 13.46 15.91
N THR A 85 2.00 14.37 16.45
CA THR A 85 0.61 14.06 16.81
C THR A 85 -0.31 14.18 15.61
N LEU A 86 -0.62 13.05 14.98
CA LEU A 86 -1.56 13.01 13.85
C LEU A 86 -3.01 12.94 14.34
N ARG A 87 -3.87 13.82 13.80
CA ARG A 87 -5.32 13.83 14.07
C ARG A 87 -6.09 13.17 12.94
N TYR A 88 -6.92 12.19 13.27
CA TYR A 88 -7.69 11.40 12.30
C TYR A 88 -9.12 11.94 12.13
N ALA A 89 -9.74 11.62 10.99
CA ALA A 89 -11.12 11.99 10.70
C ALA A 89 -12.14 11.45 11.73
N SER A 90 -11.79 10.40 12.47
CA SER A 90 -12.58 9.87 13.59
C SER A 90 -12.64 10.79 14.82
N GLY A 91 -11.81 11.84 14.87
CA GLY A 91 -11.64 12.73 16.04
C GLY A 91 -10.60 12.23 17.05
N THR A 92 -9.99 11.06 16.82
CA THR A 92 -8.89 10.53 17.65
C THR A 92 -7.54 11.07 17.19
N SER A 93 -6.50 10.94 18.01
CA SER A 93 -5.11 11.22 17.64
C SER A 93 -4.14 10.13 18.09
N ALA A 94 -2.96 10.09 17.46
CA ALA A 94 -1.83 9.29 17.91
C ALA A 94 -0.52 10.05 17.71
N ASP A 95 0.40 9.87 18.64
CA ASP A 95 1.78 10.34 18.50
C ASP A 95 2.52 9.28 17.70
N GLU A 96 2.71 9.52 16.41
CA GLU A 96 3.37 8.59 15.50
C GLU A 96 4.88 8.82 15.51
N ALA A 97 5.67 7.76 15.33
CA ALA A 97 7.13 7.85 15.38
C ALA A 97 7.65 8.63 14.17
N VAL A 98 8.64 9.50 14.41
CA VAL A 98 9.39 10.24 13.41
C VAL A 98 10.86 9.87 13.56
N ILE A 99 11.50 9.49 12.46
CA ILE A 99 12.92 9.14 12.43
C ILE A 99 13.67 10.11 11.53
N HIS A 100 14.94 10.34 11.81
CA HIS A 100 15.75 11.34 11.10
C HIS A 100 17.08 10.78 10.57
N ASP A 101 17.55 9.66 11.12
CA ASP A 101 18.89 9.12 10.87
C ASP A 101 18.89 7.58 10.79
N ALA A 102 20.05 7.02 10.45
CA ALA A 102 20.25 5.58 10.30
C ALA A 102 20.02 4.81 11.62
N ALA A 103 20.24 5.44 12.78
CA ALA A 103 19.92 4.84 14.07
C ALA A 103 18.39 4.71 14.25
N GLY A 104 17.63 5.71 13.80
CA GLY A 104 16.18 5.67 13.60
C GLY A 104 15.71 4.47 12.79
N LEU A 105 16.33 4.25 11.62
CA LEU A 105 16.06 3.07 10.79
C LEU A 105 16.33 1.78 11.56
N ALA A 106 17.54 1.60 12.12
CA ALA A 106 17.88 0.40 12.87
C ALA A 106 16.91 0.14 14.03
N TRP A 107 16.45 1.20 14.72
CA TRP A 107 15.48 1.09 15.80
C TRP A 107 14.10 0.63 15.33
N VAL A 108 13.52 1.21 14.27
CA VAL A 108 12.21 0.76 13.77
C VAL A 108 12.23 -0.69 13.30
N ILE A 109 13.33 -1.12 12.69
CA ILE A 109 13.52 -2.51 12.26
C ILE A 109 13.69 -3.45 13.46
N ASN A 110 14.43 -3.03 14.49
CA ASN A 110 14.57 -3.80 15.72
C ASN A 110 13.23 -4.04 16.44
N LEU A 111 12.29 -3.08 16.35
CA LEU A 111 10.90 -3.25 16.82
C LEU A 111 10.10 -4.30 16.03
N GLY A 112 10.63 -4.78 14.91
CA GLY A 112 10.04 -5.79 14.04
C GLY A 112 9.32 -5.22 12.82
N CYS A 113 9.57 -3.96 12.44
CA CYS A 113 9.08 -3.46 11.16
C CYS A 113 9.86 -4.13 10.03
N VAL A 114 9.15 -4.55 8.98
CA VAL A 114 9.76 -5.08 7.75
C VAL A 114 9.77 -4.01 6.66
N ASP A 115 8.63 -3.35 6.45
CA ASP A 115 8.49 -2.21 5.55
C ASP A 115 8.44 -0.89 6.34
N LEU A 116 8.80 0.21 5.66
CA LEU A 116 8.68 1.57 6.18
C LEU A 116 7.41 2.21 5.59
N ASN A 117 6.53 2.76 6.43
CA ASN A 117 5.21 3.26 6.02
C ASN A 117 4.98 4.72 6.46
N PRO A 118 5.65 5.70 5.84
CA PRO A 118 5.48 7.12 6.13
C PRO A 118 4.19 7.71 5.55
N HIS A 119 3.64 8.71 6.23
CA HIS A 119 2.68 9.63 5.62
C HIS A 119 3.39 10.52 4.60
N PRO A 120 2.69 11.06 3.57
CA PRO A 120 3.29 11.93 2.56
C PRO A 120 3.47 13.37 3.06
N VAL A 121 3.76 13.56 4.35
CA VAL A 121 3.92 14.86 5.03
C VAL A 121 5.16 14.83 5.91
N LEU A 122 5.68 16.00 6.25
CA LEU A 122 6.72 16.17 7.25
C LEU A 122 6.09 16.48 8.62
N ALA A 123 6.81 16.21 9.70
CA ALA A 123 6.32 16.38 11.07
C ALA A 123 5.96 17.83 11.40
N GLU A 124 6.58 18.79 10.72
CA GLU A 124 6.39 20.23 10.89
C GLU A 124 5.08 20.72 10.24
N ASP A 125 4.57 20.02 9.23
CA ASP A 125 3.32 20.33 8.54
C ASP A 125 2.55 19.05 8.17
N LEU A 126 1.61 18.65 9.03
CA LEU A 126 0.84 17.42 8.90
C LEU A 126 -0.39 17.54 7.99
N ASP A 127 -0.64 18.71 7.40
CA ASP A 127 -1.85 18.98 6.60
C ASP A 127 -1.57 19.18 5.12
N HIS A 128 -0.32 19.50 4.75
CA HIS A 128 0.09 19.73 3.36
C HIS A 128 1.12 18.71 2.87
N PRO A 129 0.70 17.71 2.07
CA PRO A 129 1.65 16.75 1.52
C PRO A 129 2.70 17.39 0.61
N ASP A 130 3.91 16.84 0.67
CA ASP A 130 5.05 17.20 -0.18
C ASP A 130 5.31 16.14 -1.28
N GLU A 131 4.45 15.13 -1.38
CA GLU A 131 4.51 14.09 -2.41
C GLU A 131 3.13 13.83 -3.02
N LEU A 132 3.07 13.77 -4.35
CA LEU A 132 2.01 13.10 -5.08
C LEU A 132 2.46 11.66 -5.37
N ARG A 133 1.63 10.67 -5.04
CA ARG A 133 1.94 9.25 -5.19
C ARG A 133 0.98 8.59 -6.18
N VAL A 134 1.50 8.07 -7.29
CA VAL A 134 0.74 7.22 -8.22
C VAL A 134 1.03 5.76 -7.87
N ASP A 135 -0.01 5.01 -7.51
CA ASP A 135 0.06 3.58 -7.17
C ASP A 135 -0.65 2.77 -8.26
N LEU A 136 0.10 1.89 -8.92
CA LEU A 136 -0.39 1.02 -9.98
C LEU A 136 -0.61 -0.38 -9.41
N ASP A 137 -1.87 -0.71 -9.09
CA ASP A 137 -2.26 -1.99 -8.51
C ASP A 137 -2.87 -2.90 -9.58
N PRO A 138 -2.17 -3.97 -10.02
CA PRO A 138 -2.69 -4.89 -11.03
C PRO A 138 -3.85 -5.72 -10.49
N MET A 139 -4.95 -5.76 -11.26
CA MET A 139 -5.98 -6.76 -11.03
C MET A 139 -5.42 -8.18 -11.25
N PRO A 140 -6.01 -9.22 -10.62
CA PRO A 140 -5.54 -10.60 -10.81
C PRO A 140 -5.45 -10.99 -12.29
N GLY A 141 -4.33 -11.59 -12.69
CA GLY A 141 -4.07 -12.04 -14.06
C GLY A 141 -3.39 -11.00 -14.97
N VAL A 142 -3.20 -9.76 -14.52
CA VAL A 142 -2.44 -8.76 -15.29
C VAL A 142 -0.94 -9.08 -15.24
N SER A 143 -0.30 -9.12 -16.40
CA SER A 143 1.14 -9.38 -16.52
C SER A 143 1.98 -8.17 -16.14
N TRP A 144 3.22 -8.41 -15.70
CA TRP A 144 4.18 -7.35 -15.35
C TRP A 144 4.38 -6.34 -16.48
N ARG A 145 4.49 -6.83 -17.73
CA ARG A 145 4.66 -5.98 -18.91
C ARG A 145 3.54 -4.94 -19.05
N ARG A 146 2.28 -5.33 -18.80
CA ARG A 146 1.15 -4.38 -18.84
C ARG A 146 1.23 -3.33 -17.74
N ILE A 147 1.77 -3.67 -16.57
CA ILE A 147 2.01 -2.71 -15.48
C ILE A 147 3.05 -1.69 -15.90
N VAL A 148 4.15 -2.14 -16.52
CA VAL A 148 5.20 -1.28 -17.08
C VAL A 148 4.65 -0.37 -18.17
N ASP A 149 3.83 -0.89 -19.09
CA ASP A 149 3.20 -0.07 -20.13
C ASP A 149 2.32 1.04 -19.52
N VAL A 150 1.56 0.75 -18.47
CA VAL A 150 0.78 1.76 -17.73
C VAL A 150 1.69 2.74 -16.97
N ALA A 151 2.82 2.29 -16.42
CA ALA A 151 3.79 3.16 -15.76
C ALA A 151 4.39 4.19 -16.73
N LEU A 152 4.69 3.79 -17.96
CA LEU A 152 5.18 4.69 -19.02
C LEU A 152 4.11 5.70 -19.44
N VAL A 153 2.83 5.31 -19.48
CA VAL A 153 1.73 6.26 -19.71
C VAL A 153 1.61 7.25 -18.55
N ALA A 154 1.66 6.77 -17.30
CA ALA A 154 1.61 7.61 -16.11
C ALA A 154 2.79 8.60 -16.04
N ARG A 155 3.99 8.18 -16.47
CA ARG A 155 5.15 9.06 -16.64
C ARG A 155 4.82 10.23 -17.56
N GLY A 156 4.36 9.95 -18.78
CA GLY A 156 4.03 10.98 -19.77
C GLY A 156 2.93 11.92 -19.30
N VAL A 157 1.93 11.40 -18.57
CA VAL A 157 0.92 12.27 -17.93
C VAL A 157 1.57 13.21 -16.91
N LEU A 158 2.40 12.71 -15.99
CA LEU A 158 3.04 13.58 -15.00
C LEU A 158 3.92 14.65 -15.66
N GLU A 159 4.72 14.27 -16.67
CA GLU A 159 5.58 15.18 -17.42
C GLU A 159 4.78 16.27 -18.18
N ASP A 160 3.68 15.89 -18.85
CA ASP A 160 2.81 16.84 -19.58
C ASP A 160 2.20 17.91 -18.66
N TYR A 161 2.01 17.59 -17.39
CA TYR A 161 1.47 18.52 -16.38
C TYR A 161 2.53 19.11 -15.46
N GLY A 162 3.81 19.07 -15.86
CA GLY A 162 4.91 19.79 -15.21
C GLY A 162 5.43 19.16 -13.92
N LEU A 163 5.17 17.87 -13.69
CA LEU A 163 5.72 17.11 -12.58
C LEU A 163 6.88 16.23 -13.06
N THR A 164 7.94 16.13 -12.24
CA THR A 164 9.03 15.18 -12.50
C THR A 164 8.68 13.84 -11.85
N PRO A 165 8.52 12.76 -12.63
CA PRO A 165 8.10 11.48 -12.09
C PRO A 165 9.30 10.61 -11.66
N TRP A 166 9.19 9.96 -10.51
CA TRP A 166 10.24 9.13 -9.89
C TRP A 166 9.74 7.70 -9.70
N PRO A 167 10.22 6.71 -10.47
CA PRO A 167 9.65 5.38 -10.50
C PRO A 167 10.28 4.45 -9.46
N LYS A 168 9.48 3.52 -8.93
CA LYS A 168 9.97 2.39 -8.16
C LYS A 168 9.08 1.16 -8.31
N THR A 169 9.68 -0.03 -8.23
CA THR A 169 8.88 -1.24 -8.01
C THR A 169 8.20 -1.14 -6.64
N SER A 170 7.02 -1.76 -6.48
CA SER A 170 6.41 -1.83 -5.14
C SER A 170 7.12 -2.83 -4.23
N GLY A 171 7.92 -3.75 -4.76
CA GLY A 171 8.41 -4.95 -4.07
C GLY A 171 7.32 -5.99 -3.78
N SER A 172 6.12 -5.84 -4.33
CA SER A 172 5.02 -6.80 -4.23
C SER A 172 4.50 -7.17 -5.62
N ARG A 173 3.34 -6.65 -6.03
CA ARG A 173 2.75 -6.90 -7.36
C ARG A 173 2.69 -5.66 -8.24
N GLY A 174 2.56 -4.48 -7.63
CA GLY A 174 2.37 -3.21 -8.33
C GLY A 174 3.64 -2.42 -8.58
N PHE A 175 3.44 -1.17 -9.01
CA PHE A 175 4.49 -0.21 -9.34
C PHE A 175 4.09 1.17 -8.82
N HIS A 176 5.04 1.94 -8.27
CA HIS A 176 4.73 3.29 -7.80
C HIS A 176 5.53 4.34 -8.57
N ILE A 177 4.93 5.51 -8.78
CA ILE A 177 5.59 6.67 -9.36
C ILE A 177 5.31 7.86 -8.45
N TYR A 178 6.35 8.49 -7.93
CA TYR A 178 6.22 9.64 -7.05
C TYR A 178 6.51 10.93 -7.81
N ALA A 179 5.99 12.04 -7.34
CA ALA A 179 6.41 13.37 -7.75
C ALA A 179 6.53 14.25 -6.50
N ARG A 180 7.65 14.96 -6.36
CA ARG A 180 7.87 15.96 -5.33
C ARG A 180 6.99 17.18 -5.65
N ILE A 181 6.23 17.66 -4.66
CA ILE A 181 5.35 18.82 -4.82
C ILE A 181 5.58 19.84 -3.70
N ALA A 182 5.28 21.10 -3.97
CA ALA A 182 5.35 22.13 -2.94
C ALA A 182 4.31 21.86 -1.81
N PRO A 183 4.71 21.90 -0.53
CA PRO A 183 3.85 21.50 0.59
C PRO A 183 2.89 22.62 1.00
N HIS A 184 1.97 23.00 0.11
CA HIS A 184 0.93 24.00 0.40
C HIS A 184 -0.47 23.60 -0.07
N TRP A 185 -0.61 22.46 -0.74
CA TRP A 185 -1.93 21.91 -1.08
C TRP A 185 -2.39 20.96 0.02
N PRO A 186 -3.64 21.07 0.50
CA PRO A 186 -4.18 20.11 1.45
C PRO A 186 -4.38 18.75 0.78
N PHE A 187 -4.42 17.67 1.58
CA PHE A 187 -4.69 16.29 1.10
C PHE A 187 -5.85 16.18 0.10
N THR A 188 -6.91 16.97 0.26
CA THR A 188 -8.07 16.94 -0.66
C THR A 188 -7.70 17.37 -2.09
N LYS A 189 -6.82 18.36 -2.23
CA LYS A 189 -6.32 18.85 -3.53
C LYS A 189 -5.26 17.90 -4.10
N VAL A 190 -4.34 17.38 -3.29
CA VAL A 190 -3.36 16.37 -3.73
C VAL A 190 -4.04 15.10 -4.23
N ARG A 191 -5.05 14.61 -3.49
CA ARG A 191 -5.86 13.46 -3.92
C ARG A 191 -6.67 13.74 -5.18
N LEU A 192 -7.20 14.96 -5.35
CA LEU A 192 -7.89 15.35 -6.57
C LEU A 192 -6.93 15.31 -7.76
N ALA A 193 -5.74 15.89 -7.63
CA ALA A 193 -4.71 15.84 -8.66
C ALA A 193 -4.31 14.40 -9.02
N ALA A 194 -4.11 13.52 -8.02
CA ALA A 194 -3.84 12.11 -8.27
C ALA A 194 -5.01 11.38 -8.97
N GLN A 195 -6.26 11.73 -8.63
CA GLN A 195 -7.43 11.21 -9.33
C GLN A 195 -7.50 11.70 -10.77
N THR A 196 -7.10 12.95 -11.03
CA THR A 196 -6.98 13.50 -12.39
C THR A 196 -5.92 12.76 -13.20
N VAL A 197 -4.74 12.48 -12.61
CA VAL A 197 -3.71 11.62 -13.23
C VAL A 197 -4.30 10.25 -13.55
N ALA A 198 -5.00 9.62 -12.62
CA ALA A 198 -5.62 8.31 -12.84
C ALA A 198 -6.61 8.30 -14.02
N ARG A 199 -7.48 9.32 -14.10
CA ARG A 199 -8.45 9.47 -15.19
C ARG A 199 -7.77 9.73 -16.54
N GLU A 200 -6.71 10.54 -16.55
CA GLU A 200 -5.97 10.83 -17.76
C GLU A 200 -5.17 9.61 -18.26
N VAL A 201 -4.60 8.81 -17.34
CA VAL A 201 -3.96 7.53 -17.67
C VAL A 201 -4.99 6.55 -18.25
N GLU A 202 -6.16 6.39 -17.63
CA GLU A 202 -7.25 5.57 -18.17
C GLU A 202 -7.72 6.07 -19.54
N ARG A 203 -7.80 7.39 -19.76
CA ARG A 203 -8.17 7.97 -21.06
C ARG A 203 -7.15 7.64 -22.16
N ARG A 204 -5.85 7.66 -21.84
CA ARG A 204 -4.76 7.36 -22.78
C ARG A 204 -4.56 5.86 -23.02
N ALA A 205 -4.91 5.02 -22.04
CA ALA A 205 -4.73 3.57 -22.11
C ALA A 205 -5.95 2.81 -21.55
N PRO A 206 -7.15 2.95 -22.16
CA PRO A 206 -8.41 2.45 -21.60
C PRO A 206 -8.51 0.93 -21.53
N GLU A 207 -7.71 0.21 -22.33
CA GLU A 207 -7.65 -1.26 -22.29
C GLU A 207 -6.66 -1.79 -21.22
N LEU A 208 -5.75 -0.92 -20.75
CA LEU A 208 -4.67 -1.29 -19.84
C LEU A 208 -4.93 -0.83 -18.40
N ALA A 209 -5.52 0.35 -18.23
CA ALA A 209 -5.64 1.02 -16.94
C ALA A 209 -7.09 1.37 -16.62
N THR A 210 -7.39 1.47 -15.31
CA THR A 210 -8.69 1.93 -14.85
C THR A 210 -8.60 2.83 -13.62
N SER A 211 -9.49 3.82 -13.53
CA SER A 211 -9.69 4.68 -12.36
C SER A 211 -11.04 4.42 -11.68
N ARG A 212 -11.73 3.34 -12.04
CA ARG A 212 -13.08 3.02 -11.53
C ARG A 212 -13.10 2.82 -10.02
N TRP A 213 -14.12 3.41 -9.39
CA TRP A 213 -14.27 3.41 -7.94
C TRP A 213 -14.48 1.99 -7.39
N TRP A 214 -15.36 1.21 -8.02
CA TRP A 214 -15.79 -0.09 -7.52
C TRP A 214 -14.87 -1.20 -7.97
N LYS A 215 -14.36 -1.99 -7.01
CA LYS A 215 -13.45 -3.11 -7.29
C LYS A 215 -14.03 -4.08 -8.31
N GLU A 216 -15.33 -4.36 -8.23
CA GLU A 216 -16.03 -5.26 -9.15
C GLU A 216 -16.12 -4.76 -10.60
N GLU A 217 -15.85 -3.48 -10.86
CA GLU A 217 -15.88 -2.87 -12.19
C GLU A 217 -14.47 -2.69 -12.78
N ARG A 218 -13.42 -3.06 -12.04
CA ARG A 218 -12.02 -2.84 -12.44
C ARG A 218 -11.50 -4.00 -13.28
N GLU A 219 -10.90 -3.64 -14.41
CA GLU A 219 -10.10 -4.53 -15.25
C GLU A 219 -8.74 -3.86 -15.53
N GLY A 220 -7.71 -4.65 -15.82
CA GLY A 220 -6.36 -4.12 -16.05
C GLY A 220 -5.69 -3.61 -14.76
N VAL A 221 -4.94 -2.52 -14.88
CA VAL A 221 -4.17 -1.90 -13.79
C VAL A 221 -5.00 -0.78 -13.17
N PHE A 222 -5.32 -0.91 -11.88
CA PHE A 222 -6.00 0.16 -11.16
C PHE A 222 -4.99 1.24 -10.75
N VAL A 223 -5.25 2.48 -11.15
CA VAL A 223 -4.46 3.64 -10.70
C VAL A 223 -5.05 4.17 -9.39
N ASP A 224 -4.52 3.72 -8.25
CA ASP A 224 -5.10 3.96 -6.93
C ASP A 224 -4.80 5.36 -6.39
N PHE A 225 -5.62 6.32 -6.82
CA PHE A 225 -5.56 7.70 -6.32
C PHE A 225 -5.87 7.83 -4.81
N ASN A 226 -6.49 6.83 -4.16
CA ASN A 226 -6.83 6.93 -2.74
C ASN A 226 -5.62 6.82 -1.81
N GLN A 227 -4.45 6.39 -2.31
CA GLN A 227 -3.22 6.41 -1.53
C GLN A 227 -2.79 7.84 -1.12
N ASN A 228 -3.31 8.87 -1.79
CA ASN A 228 -3.09 10.28 -1.46
C ASN A 228 -4.13 10.82 -0.46
N ALA A 229 -5.01 9.98 0.09
CA ALA A 229 -5.90 10.41 1.17
C ALA A 229 -5.13 10.50 2.51
N LYS A 230 -5.59 11.39 3.41
CA LYS A 230 -5.06 11.45 4.78
C LYS A 230 -5.20 10.09 5.47
N ASP A 231 -4.22 9.74 6.30
CA ASP A 231 -4.13 8.44 7.00
C ASP A 231 -3.92 7.22 6.08
N ARG A 232 -3.41 7.43 4.86
CA ARG A 232 -2.91 6.37 3.98
C ARG A 232 -1.40 6.45 3.90
N THR A 233 -0.76 5.31 4.19
CA THR A 233 0.68 5.15 4.09
C THR A 233 1.00 4.17 2.98
N VAL A 234 2.10 4.42 2.28
CA VAL A 234 2.60 3.60 1.18
C VAL A 234 4.01 3.13 1.56
N ALA A 235 4.35 1.89 1.23
CA ALA A 235 5.70 1.37 1.46
C ALA A 235 6.74 2.28 0.78
N SER A 236 7.69 2.77 1.57
CA SER A 236 8.69 3.75 1.13
C SER A 236 9.68 3.17 0.11
N ALA A 237 10.50 4.03 -0.49
CA ALA A 237 11.70 3.62 -1.19
C ALA A 237 12.58 2.73 -0.28
N TYR A 238 13.24 1.74 -0.88
CA TYR A 238 14.09 0.74 -0.23
C TYR A 238 13.42 -0.12 0.84
N SER A 239 12.09 -0.05 0.99
CA SER A 239 11.38 -0.89 1.95
C SER A 239 11.39 -2.36 1.52
N VAL A 240 11.96 -3.23 2.36
CA VAL A 240 11.75 -4.68 2.23
C VAL A 240 10.27 -4.99 2.45
N ARG A 241 9.71 -5.86 1.63
CA ARG A 241 8.32 -6.28 1.67
C ARG A 241 8.22 -7.65 2.31
N ALA A 242 7.10 -7.90 2.99
CA ALA A 242 6.78 -9.19 3.59
C ALA A 242 6.34 -10.21 2.52
N THR A 243 7.22 -10.49 1.57
CA THR A 243 7.11 -11.54 0.56
C THR A 243 8.07 -12.68 0.92
N PRO A 244 7.80 -13.93 0.52
CA PRO A 244 8.67 -15.07 0.85
C PRO A 244 10.14 -14.89 0.43
N ASP A 245 10.35 -14.17 -0.66
CA ASP A 245 11.63 -13.86 -1.29
C ASP A 245 12.25 -12.53 -0.83
N ALA A 246 11.72 -11.90 0.23
CA ALA A 246 12.25 -10.65 0.82
C ALA A 246 12.50 -9.53 -0.20
N ARG A 247 11.57 -9.34 -1.14
CA ARG A 247 11.67 -8.32 -2.20
C ARG A 247 11.66 -6.90 -1.66
N VAL A 248 12.26 -5.99 -2.42
CA VAL A 248 12.42 -4.58 -2.06
C VAL A 248 11.60 -3.68 -2.99
N SER A 249 10.94 -2.69 -2.39
CA SER A 249 10.38 -1.53 -3.07
C SER A 249 11.50 -0.63 -3.60
N THR A 250 11.95 -0.86 -4.83
CA THR A 250 13.26 -0.39 -5.30
C THR A 250 13.13 0.80 -6.25
N PRO A 251 13.69 1.97 -5.91
CA PRO A 251 13.84 3.10 -6.83
C PRO A 251 14.58 2.72 -8.10
N LEU A 252 14.09 3.23 -9.23
CA LEU A 252 14.65 2.98 -10.54
C LEU A 252 14.93 4.30 -11.28
N ARG A 253 15.86 4.26 -12.23
CA ARG A 253 15.98 5.23 -13.31
C ARG A 253 14.93 4.90 -14.38
N TRP A 254 14.51 5.86 -15.18
CA TRP A 254 13.47 5.60 -16.19
C TRP A 254 13.93 4.71 -17.35
N ASP A 255 15.21 4.71 -17.67
CA ASP A 255 15.81 3.92 -18.76
C ASP A 255 15.82 2.41 -18.47
N GLU A 256 15.83 2.00 -17.20
CA GLU A 256 15.76 0.58 -16.80
C GLU A 256 14.32 0.06 -16.58
N VAL A 257 13.29 0.92 -16.52
CA VAL A 257 11.91 0.51 -16.18
C VAL A 257 11.33 -0.50 -17.17
N ALA A 258 11.64 -0.35 -18.47
CA ALA A 258 11.08 -1.19 -19.53
C ALA A 258 11.44 -2.68 -19.37
N ASP A 259 12.64 -2.94 -18.83
CA ASP A 259 13.26 -4.26 -18.77
C ASP A 259 13.41 -4.77 -17.32
N CYS A 260 13.03 -3.97 -16.32
CA CYS A 260 13.18 -4.36 -14.93
C CYS A 260 12.32 -5.57 -14.56
N ASN A 261 12.88 -6.45 -13.73
CA ASN A 261 12.18 -7.58 -13.15
C ASN A 261 12.11 -7.40 -11.62
N PRO A 262 10.90 -7.27 -11.04
CA PRO A 262 10.76 -7.02 -9.61
C PRO A 262 11.25 -8.18 -8.74
N GLY A 263 11.40 -9.38 -9.31
CA GLY A 263 11.99 -10.55 -8.65
C GLY A 263 13.48 -10.42 -8.37
N GLU A 264 14.18 -9.54 -9.08
CA GLU A 264 15.64 -9.37 -8.96
C GLU A 264 16.03 -8.39 -7.86
N PHE A 265 15.07 -7.62 -7.32
CA PHE A 265 15.34 -6.66 -6.26
C PHE A 265 14.95 -7.25 -4.90
N THR A 266 15.93 -7.81 -4.20
CA THR A 266 15.77 -8.44 -2.88
C THR A 266 16.70 -7.80 -1.86
N ILE A 267 16.53 -8.21 -0.61
CA ILE A 267 17.43 -7.85 0.50
C ILE A 267 18.91 -8.18 0.19
N ASP A 268 19.17 -9.18 -0.65
CA ASP A 268 20.53 -9.62 -1.00
C ASP A 268 21.14 -8.82 -2.15
N THR A 269 20.33 -8.40 -3.14
CA THR A 269 20.84 -7.82 -4.39
C THR A 269 20.86 -6.30 -4.39
N VAL A 270 19.93 -5.66 -3.68
CA VAL A 270 19.81 -4.19 -3.66
C VAL A 270 21.00 -3.48 -3.01
N PRO A 271 21.65 -4.01 -1.94
CA PRO A 271 22.83 -3.37 -1.35
C PRO A 271 23.97 -3.15 -2.35
N ASP A 272 24.35 -4.18 -3.11
CA ASP A 272 25.43 -4.09 -4.10
C ASP A 272 25.07 -3.11 -5.22
N ARG A 273 23.82 -3.19 -5.70
CA ARG A 273 23.29 -2.24 -6.68
C ARG A 273 23.36 -0.79 -6.20
N PHE A 274 22.95 -0.54 -4.95
CA PHE A 274 22.98 0.80 -4.36
C PHE A 274 24.41 1.32 -4.24
N ALA A 275 25.35 0.47 -3.81
CA ALA A 275 26.76 0.82 -3.73
C ALA A 275 27.37 1.13 -5.11
N GLU A 276 26.92 0.43 -6.17
CA GLU A 276 27.42 0.63 -7.54
C GLU A 276 26.90 1.92 -8.19
N ILE A 277 25.59 2.18 -8.12
CA ILE A 277 24.96 3.25 -8.92
C ILE A 277 24.42 4.43 -8.11
N GLY A 278 24.48 4.35 -6.78
CA GLY A 278 23.86 5.32 -5.87
C GLY A 278 22.33 5.22 -5.85
N ASP A 279 21.69 6.30 -5.40
CA ASP A 279 20.23 6.39 -5.30
C ASP A 279 19.63 6.98 -6.59
N PRO A 280 18.81 6.22 -7.37
CA PRO A 280 18.13 6.77 -8.53
C PRO A 280 17.21 7.95 -8.23
N TRP A 281 16.83 8.17 -6.98
CA TRP A 281 15.97 9.27 -6.53
C TRP A 281 16.73 10.43 -5.88
N GLU A 282 18.06 10.46 -5.96
CA GLU A 282 18.88 11.49 -5.30
C GLU A 282 18.43 12.94 -5.57
N GLY A 283 18.03 13.25 -6.82
CA GLY A 283 17.59 14.58 -7.23
C GLY A 283 16.09 14.87 -7.03
N MET A 284 15.34 14.02 -6.32
CA MET A 284 13.88 14.18 -6.19
C MET A 284 13.48 15.49 -5.52
N ASP A 285 14.22 15.92 -4.49
CA ASP A 285 13.91 17.12 -3.73
C ASP A 285 14.21 18.43 -4.49
N ASP A 286 15.14 18.36 -5.46
CA ASP A 286 15.47 19.48 -6.36
C ASP A 286 14.42 19.68 -7.47
N ALA A 287 13.55 18.68 -7.69
CA ALA A 287 12.56 18.65 -8.77
C ALA A 287 11.13 18.93 -8.27
N THR A 288 10.98 19.90 -7.37
CA THR A 288 9.67 20.27 -6.79
C THR A 288 8.74 20.86 -7.85
N GLY A 289 7.62 20.17 -8.12
CA GLY A 289 6.60 20.60 -9.07
C GLY A 289 5.34 21.19 -8.43
N GLY A 290 4.44 21.69 -9.27
CA GLY A 290 3.15 22.26 -8.86
C GLY A 290 1.95 21.44 -9.32
N LEU A 291 0.81 21.57 -8.63
CA LEU A 291 -0.43 20.83 -8.96
C LEU A 291 -1.43 21.64 -9.78
N ASP A 292 -1.19 22.92 -10.05
CA ASP A 292 -2.19 23.82 -10.64
C ASP A 292 -2.69 23.34 -12.01
N ALA A 293 -1.81 22.81 -12.87
CA ALA A 293 -2.19 22.28 -14.17
C ALA A 293 -3.10 21.04 -14.07
N LEU A 294 -2.81 20.13 -13.14
CA LEU A 294 -3.67 18.96 -12.86
C LEU A 294 -5.00 19.37 -12.22
N LEU A 295 -5.01 20.42 -11.41
CA LEU A 295 -6.22 20.94 -10.79
C LEU A 295 -7.11 21.65 -11.83
N ALA A 296 -6.53 22.40 -12.77
CA ALA A 296 -7.24 22.97 -13.90
C ALA A 296 -7.85 21.87 -14.79
N LEU A 297 -7.07 20.82 -15.11
CA LEU A 297 -7.60 19.66 -15.84
C LEU A 297 -8.76 18.99 -15.08
N ALA A 298 -8.68 18.91 -13.74
CA ALA A 298 -9.76 18.36 -12.93
C ALA A 298 -11.08 19.15 -13.10
N GLU A 299 -10.99 20.47 -13.23
CA GLU A 299 -12.14 21.36 -13.46
C GLU A 299 -12.72 21.14 -14.86
N GLU A 300 -11.87 21.03 -15.88
CA GLU A 300 -12.28 20.75 -17.27
C GLU A 300 -12.94 19.39 -17.43
N MET A 301 -12.36 18.36 -16.81
CA MET A 301 -12.90 16.99 -16.81
C MET A 301 -14.21 16.85 -16.04
N GLY A 302 -14.60 17.88 -15.28
CA GLY A 302 -15.75 17.84 -14.40
C GLY A 302 -15.61 16.84 -13.24
N PRO A 303 -16.64 16.75 -12.37
CA PRO A 303 -16.59 15.84 -11.24
C PRO A 303 -16.41 14.40 -11.73
N PRO A 304 -15.59 13.59 -11.05
CA PRO A 304 -15.52 12.16 -11.33
C PRO A 304 -16.92 11.56 -11.22
N GLU A 305 -17.18 10.46 -11.93
CA GLU A 305 -18.37 9.65 -11.69
C GLU A 305 -18.45 9.37 -10.18
N ARG A 306 -19.41 10.02 -9.53
CA ARG A 306 -19.65 9.76 -8.11
C ARG A 306 -20.08 8.31 -8.02
N ALA A 307 -19.64 7.62 -6.96
CA ALA A 307 -20.38 6.45 -6.47
C ALA A 307 -21.87 6.81 -6.51
N PRO A 308 -22.71 6.15 -7.35
CA PRO A 308 -24.04 6.65 -7.64
C PRO A 308 -24.81 6.81 -6.34
N LYS A 309 -25.23 8.05 -6.03
CA LYS A 309 -26.20 8.30 -4.96
C LYS A 309 -27.55 7.77 -5.45
N GLY A 310 -27.80 6.47 -5.23
CA GLY A 310 -29.09 5.87 -5.54
C GLY A 310 -29.09 4.63 -6.44
N ALA A 311 -28.01 3.85 -6.52
CA ALA A 311 -28.19 2.43 -6.86
C ALA A 311 -29.11 1.83 -5.79
N GLY A 312 -30.19 1.15 -6.21
CA GLY A 312 -31.29 0.71 -5.34
C GLY A 312 -30.80 0.25 -3.97
N LYS A 313 -31.33 0.88 -2.91
CA LYS A 313 -31.09 0.37 -1.56
C LYS A 313 -31.85 -0.94 -1.43
N SER A 314 -31.17 -2.03 -1.11
CA SER A 314 -31.85 -3.23 -0.60
C SER A 314 -32.65 -2.89 0.66
N ALA A 315 -33.58 -3.77 1.06
CA ALA A 315 -34.41 -3.56 2.24
C ALA A 315 -33.61 -3.28 3.54
N ASP A 316 -32.33 -3.68 3.57
CA ASP A 316 -31.37 -3.44 4.67
C ASP A 316 -30.53 -2.14 4.51
N GLY A 317 -30.80 -1.31 3.50
CA GLY A 317 -30.15 -0.03 3.27
C GLY A 317 -28.77 -0.10 2.58
N ARG A 318 -28.33 -1.28 2.13
CA ARG A 318 -27.07 -1.47 1.41
C ARG A 318 -27.21 -1.19 -0.09
N ARG A 319 -26.10 -0.79 -0.74
CA ARG A 319 -26.03 -0.60 -2.19
C ARG A 319 -26.21 -1.94 -2.89
N GLN A 320 -27.13 -2.00 -3.85
CA GLN A 320 -27.17 -3.06 -4.84
C GLN A 320 -26.08 -2.80 -5.90
N SER A 321 -25.16 -3.75 -6.09
CA SER A 321 -24.17 -3.69 -7.15
C SER A 321 -24.85 -3.74 -8.52
N VAL A 322 -24.29 -3.03 -9.52
CA VAL A 322 -24.71 -3.19 -10.93
C VAL A 322 -24.15 -4.47 -11.53
N MET A 323 -23.12 -5.04 -10.92
CA MET A 323 -22.53 -6.33 -11.28
C MET A 323 -23.30 -7.46 -10.58
N PRO A 324 -23.42 -8.66 -11.20
CA PRO A 324 -24.08 -9.82 -10.59
C PRO A 324 -23.20 -10.43 -9.49
N LEU A 325 -23.12 -9.74 -8.36
CA LEU A 325 -22.21 -10.04 -7.27
C LEU A 325 -22.89 -10.87 -6.17
N ILE A 326 -22.24 -11.97 -5.77
CA ILE A 326 -22.61 -12.76 -4.60
C ILE A 326 -21.52 -12.68 -3.53
N GLU A 327 -21.89 -12.82 -2.27
CA GLU A 327 -20.96 -12.96 -1.15
C GLU A 327 -20.88 -14.44 -0.73
N VAL A 328 -19.67 -14.98 -0.63
CA VAL A 328 -19.46 -16.41 -0.37
C VAL A 328 -19.09 -16.67 1.09
N ALA A 329 -18.25 -15.81 1.68
CA ALA A 329 -17.76 -16.02 3.03
C ALA A 329 -17.24 -14.73 3.67
N ARG A 330 -17.26 -14.72 5.01
CA ARG A 330 -16.50 -13.84 5.89
C ARG A 330 -15.70 -14.70 6.85
N THR A 331 -14.40 -14.48 6.93
CA THR A 331 -13.48 -15.32 7.70
C THR A 331 -12.48 -14.49 8.50
N LYS A 332 -11.87 -15.12 9.50
CA LYS A 332 -10.87 -14.46 10.33
C LYS A 332 -9.53 -14.40 9.62
N THR A 333 -9.17 -15.47 8.90
CA THR A 333 -7.90 -15.58 8.17
C THR A 333 -8.12 -15.68 6.67
N LYS A 334 -7.05 -15.40 5.90
CA LYS A 334 -7.07 -15.52 4.44
C LYS A 334 -7.20 -16.98 4.01
N ASP A 335 -6.55 -17.90 4.70
CA ASP A 335 -6.58 -19.33 4.36
C ASP A 335 -7.99 -19.92 4.51
N GLU A 336 -8.70 -19.52 5.58
CA GLU A 336 -10.12 -19.84 5.75
C GLU A 336 -10.95 -19.28 4.58
N ALA A 337 -10.64 -18.05 4.12
CA ALA A 337 -11.34 -17.42 3.00
C ALA A 337 -11.12 -18.21 1.70
N MET A 338 -9.89 -18.64 1.44
CA MET A 338 -9.53 -19.44 0.26
C MET A 338 -10.18 -20.83 0.31
N THR A 339 -10.22 -21.45 1.48
CA THR A 339 -10.91 -22.74 1.69
C THR A 339 -12.42 -22.62 1.41
N ALA A 340 -13.03 -21.52 1.83
CA ALA A 340 -14.44 -21.26 1.57
C ALA A 340 -14.70 -21.01 0.07
N LEU A 341 -13.79 -20.30 -0.62
CA LEU A 341 -13.85 -20.13 -2.08
C LEU A 341 -13.77 -21.48 -2.80
N ASP A 342 -12.86 -22.38 -2.41
CA ASP A 342 -12.73 -23.69 -3.04
C ASP A 342 -13.96 -24.57 -2.79
N THR A 343 -14.54 -24.48 -1.59
CA THR A 343 -15.83 -25.12 -1.28
C THR A 343 -16.94 -24.62 -2.22
N TRP A 344 -17.02 -23.30 -2.46
CA TRP A 344 -17.99 -22.74 -3.40
C TRP A 344 -17.76 -23.23 -4.83
N ARG A 345 -16.49 -23.30 -5.28
CA ARG A 345 -16.15 -23.79 -6.62
C ARG A 345 -16.57 -25.25 -6.82
N GLN A 346 -16.43 -26.08 -5.80
CA GLN A 346 -16.88 -27.48 -5.83
C GLN A 346 -18.42 -27.59 -5.90
N ARG A 347 -19.16 -26.66 -5.28
CA ARG A 347 -20.63 -26.61 -5.37
C ARG A 347 -21.14 -26.11 -6.73
N HIS A 348 -20.39 -25.22 -7.38
CA HIS A 348 -20.80 -24.59 -8.65
C HIS A 348 -19.72 -24.73 -9.74
N PRO A 349 -19.37 -25.95 -10.17
CA PRO A 349 -18.26 -26.18 -11.11
C PRO A 349 -18.46 -25.45 -12.45
N ALA A 350 -19.66 -25.50 -13.02
CA ALA A 350 -19.97 -24.83 -14.29
C ALA A 350 -19.86 -23.29 -14.24
N ALA A 351 -20.19 -22.68 -13.10
CA ALA A 351 -20.01 -21.24 -12.91
C ALA A 351 -18.53 -20.92 -12.66
N ALA A 352 -17.85 -21.74 -11.85
CA ALA A 352 -16.43 -21.57 -11.50
C ALA A 352 -15.51 -21.64 -12.71
N GLU A 353 -15.77 -22.53 -13.67
CA GLU A 353 -14.99 -22.66 -14.93
C GLU A 353 -15.02 -21.40 -15.80
N ARG A 354 -16.07 -20.58 -15.65
CA ARG A 354 -16.25 -19.35 -16.44
C ARG A 354 -15.71 -18.10 -15.75
N LEU A 355 -15.30 -18.21 -14.48
CA LEU A 355 -14.76 -17.08 -13.75
C LEU A 355 -13.36 -16.72 -14.27
N LYS A 356 -13.15 -15.44 -14.52
CA LYS A 356 -11.81 -14.87 -14.67
C LYS A 356 -11.21 -14.59 -13.29
N PRO A 357 -9.88 -14.51 -13.15
CA PRO A 357 -9.25 -14.17 -11.87
C PRO A 357 -9.78 -12.86 -11.24
N ALA A 358 -10.12 -11.85 -12.05
CA ALA A 358 -10.68 -10.58 -11.59
C ALA A 358 -12.11 -10.70 -11.03
N ASP A 359 -12.84 -11.76 -11.35
CA ASP A 359 -14.20 -12.00 -10.83
C ASP A 359 -14.19 -12.45 -9.36
N VAL A 360 -13.07 -12.96 -8.88
CA VAL A 360 -12.90 -13.44 -7.50
C VAL A 360 -12.34 -12.32 -6.64
N LEU A 361 -13.19 -11.73 -5.81
CA LEU A 361 -12.83 -10.62 -4.93
C LEU A 361 -12.51 -11.15 -3.54
N VAL A 362 -11.22 -11.22 -3.22
CA VAL A 362 -10.71 -11.51 -1.87
C VAL A 362 -10.43 -10.18 -1.15
N ASP A 363 -11.36 -9.73 -0.33
CA ASP A 363 -11.28 -8.45 0.36
C ASP A 363 -10.69 -8.60 1.77
N GLY A 364 -9.50 -8.05 2.01
CA GLY A 364 -8.99 -7.80 3.36
C GLY A 364 -9.64 -6.54 3.95
N MET A 365 -10.34 -6.70 5.06
CA MET A 365 -11.13 -5.66 5.72
C MET A 365 -10.52 -5.36 7.09
N ARG A 366 -10.42 -4.07 7.44
CA ARG A 366 -9.90 -3.64 8.76
C ARG A 366 -10.99 -3.83 9.83
N GLY A 367 -10.72 -4.66 10.82
CA GLY A 367 -11.50 -4.77 12.06
C GLY A 367 -10.99 -3.80 13.14
N PRO A 368 -11.47 -3.93 14.39
CA PRO A 368 -11.07 -3.06 15.50
C PRO A 368 -9.58 -3.19 15.86
N SER A 369 -9.01 -4.40 15.77
CA SER A 369 -7.61 -4.67 16.12
C SER A 369 -6.90 -5.64 15.18
N SER A 370 -7.59 -6.26 14.22
CA SER A 370 -7.04 -7.21 13.24
C SER A 370 -7.68 -7.04 11.87
N ILE A 371 -7.07 -7.64 10.84
CA ILE A 371 -7.70 -7.81 9.54
C ILE A 371 -8.67 -9.00 9.61
N TRP A 372 -9.72 -8.97 8.80
CA TRP A 372 -10.60 -10.10 8.50
C TRP A 372 -10.87 -10.13 7.00
N TYR A 373 -11.35 -11.25 6.46
CA TYR A 373 -11.45 -11.45 5.02
C TYR A 373 -12.87 -11.70 4.58
N ARG A 374 -13.22 -11.23 3.38
CA ARG A 374 -14.50 -11.49 2.74
C ARG A 374 -14.28 -11.94 1.30
N ILE A 375 -14.99 -12.99 0.89
CA ILE A 375 -15.02 -13.46 -0.50
C ILE A 375 -16.31 -12.99 -1.16
N ARG A 376 -16.18 -12.31 -2.30
CA ARG A 376 -17.29 -12.00 -3.21
C ARG A 376 -16.95 -12.50 -4.61
N ILE A 377 -17.95 -12.92 -5.37
CA ILE A 377 -17.79 -13.40 -6.73
C ILE A 377 -18.65 -12.58 -7.67
N ASN A 378 -18.03 -12.02 -8.69
CA ASN A 378 -18.69 -11.31 -9.78
C ASN A 378 -19.04 -12.30 -10.91
N LEU A 379 -20.30 -12.62 -11.07
CA LEU A 379 -20.78 -13.60 -12.06
C LEU A 379 -20.93 -12.99 -13.47
N GLN A 380 -20.25 -11.87 -13.77
CA GLN A 380 -20.40 -11.16 -15.06
C GLN A 380 -20.07 -12.04 -16.26
N HIS A 381 -19.11 -12.96 -16.12
CA HIS A 381 -18.70 -13.91 -17.16
C HIS A 381 -19.53 -15.21 -17.17
N VAL A 382 -20.49 -15.36 -16.26
CA VAL A 382 -21.42 -16.49 -16.20
C VAL A 382 -22.73 -16.11 -16.93
N PRO A 383 -23.24 -16.94 -17.86
CA PRO A 383 -24.54 -16.73 -18.52
C PRO A 383 -25.66 -16.52 -17.50
N VAL A 384 -26.58 -15.59 -17.76
CA VAL A 384 -27.58 -15.12 -16.79
C VAL A 384 -28.41 -16.25 -16.19
N ASP A 385 -28.78 -17.22 -17.00
CA ASP A 385 -29.56 -18.42 -16.68
C ASP A 385 -28.77 -19.47 -15.89
N GLU A 386 -27.43 -19.38 -15.87
CA GLU A 386 -26.54 -20.29 -15.16
C GLU A 386 -25.92 -19.67 -13.89
N ARG A 387 -26.31 -18.44 -13.55
CA ARG A 387 -25.78 -17.75 -12.36
C ARG A 387 -26.32 -18.39 -11.09
N PRO A 388 -25.45 -18.91 -10.20
CA PRO A 388 -25.91 -19.33 -8.88
C PRO A 388 -26.48 -18.14 -8.10
N PRO A 389 -27.59 -18.32 -7.36
CA PRO A 389 -28.14 -17.27 -6.53
C PRO A 389 -27.23 -16.99 -5.32
N GLN A 390 -27.54 -15.93 -4.57
CA GLN A 390 -26.93 -15.72 -3.26
C GLN A 390 -27.36 -16.85 -2.31
N GLU A 391 -26.41 -17.64 -1.83
CA GLU A 391 -26.61 -18.70 -0.82
C GLU A 391 -26.29 -18.21 0.60
N GLU A 392 -26.49 -19.06 1.61
CA GLU A 392 -25.91 -18.82 2.93
C GLU A 392 -24.38 -18.80 2.86
N LEU A 393 -23.76 -17.95 3.68
CA LEU A 393 -22.31 -17.82 3.70
C LEU A 393 -21.68 -19.12 4.22
N ILE A 394 -20.68 -19.62 3.49
CA ILE A 394 -19.92 -20.83 3.87
C ILE A 394 -19.24 -20.63 5.23
N ALA A 395 -18.86 -19.38 5.54
CA ALA A 395 -18.44 -18.94 6.86
C ALA A 395 -18.95 -17.50 7.10
N ASP A 396 -19.43 -17.20 8.30
CA ASP A 396 -19.91 -15.85 8.69
C ASP A 396 -19.20 -15.35 9.95
N TYR A 397 -17.91 -15.11 9.83
CA TYR A 397 -17.12 -14.45 10.87
C TYR A 397 -17.49 -12.96 10.98
N SER A 398 -17.66 -12.47 12.21
CA SER A 398 -17.81 -11.04 12.51
C SER A 398 -16.73 -10.59 13.48
N PRO A 399 -15.84 -9.65 13.09
CA PRO A 399 -14.80 -9.11 13.97
C PRO A 399 -15.36 -8.19 15.07
N TRP A 400 -16.66 -7.88 15.01
CA TRP A 400 -17.36 -6.99 15.94
C TRP A 400 -18.16 -7.75 17.00
N ARG A 401 -18.19 -9.09 16.93
CA ARG A 401 -18.90 -9.92 17.90
C ARG A 401 -18.28 -9.73 19.29
N GLY A 402 -19.02 -9.12 20.21
CA GLY A 402 -18.54 -8.79 21.56
C GLY A 402 -17.73 -7.49 21.68
N TYR A 403 -17.63 -6.69 20.62
CA TYR A 403 -16.99 -5.38 20.66
C TYR A 403 -17.99 -4.30 21.10
N THR A 404 -17.80 -3.73 22.29
CA THR A 404 -18.55 -2.56 22.75
C THR A 404 -17.74 -1.30 22.42
N PRO A 405 -18.19 -0.44 21.49
CA PRO A 405 -17.50 0.82 21.20
C PRO A 405 -17.43 1.66 22.47
N LYS A 406 -16.25 2.21 22.80
CA LYS A 406 -16.18 3.26 23.83
C LYS A 406 -17.10 4.41 23.39
N PRO A 407 -17.98 4.94 24.27
CA PRO A 407 -18.85 6.04 23.91
C PRO A 407 -18.02 7.22 23.41
N ARG A 408 -18.45 7.83 22.31
CA ARG A 408 -17.86 9.08 21.84
C ARG A 408 -18.00 10.12 22.95
N PRO A 409 -16.93 10.87 23.31
CA PRO A 409 -17.13 12.05 24.14
C PRO A 409 -18.13 12.95 23.43
N ARG A 410 -19.19 13.35 24.14
CA ARG A 410 -20.12 14.37 23.66
C ARG A 410 -19.33 15.69 23.66
N ASN A 411 -19.09 16.25 22.48
CA ASN A 411 -18.82 17.68 22.35
C ASN A 411 -20.15 18.41 22.31
#